data_AF-A0A0C3F9R2-F1
#
_entry.id   AF-A0A0C3F9R2-F1
#
_cell.length_a   1.000
_cell.length_b   1.000
_cell.length_c   1.000
_cell.angle_alpha   90.00
_cell.angle_beta   90.00
_cell.angle_gamma   90.00
#
_symmetry.space_group_name_H-M   'P 1'
#
loop_
_entity.id
_entity.type
_entity.pdbx_description
1 polymer ?
#
loop_
_entity_poly.entity_id
_entity_poly.type
_entity_poly.pdbx_seq_one_letter_code
_entity_poly.pdbx_strand_id
1 'polypeptide(L)'
;MVAASLIPGWFFEVLDILNEIDDQAVKSRVRCSASIFTRYHDAKDLPANFIAIGDSIMKLNPIFGHGCTQAVLGVAALDSTLRKACCTEVGSKAPPFLPANFSRDFFAAQRTKIEPIWDTTKIVDYGLPTTVPIPGESLSSGALIRWYQRRFQLLVFTDKDACSAIWHVRSFLAPQIDTIQPSLVLKVLWIAITHPNL
;
A
#
# COMPACT_ATOMS: atom_id res chain seq x y z
N MET A 1 -16.68 21.00 -8.63
CA MET A 1 -16.90 19.60 -8.22
C MET A 1 -16.23 18.66 -9.23
N VAL A 2 -14.90 18.62 -9.21
CA VAL A 2 -14.08 17.86 -10.19
C VAL A 2 -13.98 16.37 -9.85
N ALA A 3 -14.04 16.04 -8.55
CA ALA A 3 -13.84 14.67 -8.06
C ALA A 3 -15.01 13.71 -8.40
N ALA A 4 -16.24 14.22 -8.46
CA ALA A 4 -17.43 13.37 -8.59
C ALA A 4 -17.51 12.61 -9.93
N SER A 5 -16.91 13.15 -11.02
CA SER A 5 -16.90 12.46 -12.31
C SER A 5 -15.77 11.42 -12.45
N LEU A 6 -14.82 11.40 -11.51
CA LEU A 6 -13.64 10.52 -11.54
C LEU A 6 -13.77 9.33 -10.58
N ILE A 7 -14.67 9.45 -9.60
CA ILE A 7 -14.99 8.39 -8.65
C ILE A 7 -16.20 7.62 -9.19
N PRO A 8 -16.17 6.28 -9.22
CA PRO A 8 -17.32 5.48 -9.63
C PRO A 8 -18.57 5.79 -8.79
N GLY A 9 -19.73 5.91 -9.45
CA GLY A 9 -21.00 6.27 -8.79
C GLY A 9 -21.36 5.36 -7.61
N TRP A 10 -21.09 4.07 -7.73
CA TRP A 10 -21.34 3.08 -6.66
C TRP A 10 -20.65 3.42 -5.34
N PHE A 11 -19.53 4.16 -5.35
CA PHE A 11 -18.85 4.54 -4.12
C PHE A 11 -19.69 5.52 -3.29
N PHE A 12 -20.39 6.45 -3.95
CA PHE A 12 -21.31 7.37 -3.28
C PHE A 12 -22.55 6.62 -2.76
N GLU A 13 -23.07 5.65 -3.52
CA GLU A 13 -24.15 4.78 -3.06
C GLU A 13 -23.77 4.03 -1.78
N VAL A 14 -22.53 3.54 -1.67
CA VAL A 14 -22.04 2.91 -0.42
C VAL A 14 -22.01 3.92 0.73
N LEU A 15 -21.58 5.16 0.50
CA LEU A 15 -21.59 6.20 1.54
C LEU A 15 -23.02 6.54 1.97
N ASP A 16 -23.97 6.58 1.04
CA ASP A 16 -25.39 6.82 1.35
C ASP A 16 -25.95 5.68 2.22
N ILE A 17 -25.68 4.42 1.86
CA ILE A 17 -26.08 3.24 2.67
C ILE A 17 -25.46 3.31 4.08
N LEU A 18 -24.19 3.71 4.19
CA LEU A 18 -23.53 3.84 5.50
C LEU A 18 -24.13 4.99 6.33
N ASN A 19 -24.55 6.07 5.67
CA ASN A 19 -25.18 7.22 6.32
C ASN A 19 -26.59 6.89 6.85
N GLU A 20 -27.34 6.01 6.17
CA GLU A 20 -28.67 5.53 6.63
C GLU A 20 -28.63 4.81 7.98
N ILE A 21 -27.48 4.24 8.35
CA ILE A 21 -27.29 3.47 9.58
C ILE A 21 -26.32 4.16 10.57
N ASP A 22 -25.98 5.44 10.36
CA ASP A 22 -25.01 6.16 11.22
C ASP A 22 -25.51 6.27 12.66
N ASP A 23 -26.82 6.36 12.88
CA ASP A 23 -27.45 6.37 14.20
C ASP A 23 -27.28 5.05 14.97
N GLN A 24 -27.00 3.95 14.25
CA GLN A 24 -26.73 2.62 14.80
C GLN A 24 -25.22 2.36 14.99
N ALA A 25 -24.34 3.27 14.58
CA ALA A 25 -22.91 3.07 14.61
C ALA A 25 -22.36 2.98 16.04
N VAL A 26 -21.77 1.83 16.40
CA VAL A 26 -21.11 1.64 17.70
C VAL A 26 -19.62 2.00 17.59
N LYS A 27 -19.20 2.98 18.39
CA LYS A 27 -17.78 3.36 18.51
C LYS A 27 -17.16 2.60 19.68
N SER A 28 -16.11 1.84 19.40
CA SER A 28 -15.33 1.14 20.43
C SER A 28 -13.87 1.57 20.40
N ARG A 29 -13.23 1.60 21.57
CA ARG A 29 -11.78 1.81 21.66
C ARG A 29 -11.10 0.46 21.60
N VAL A 30 -10.41 0.20 20.50
CA VAL A 30 -9.64 -1.03 20.31
C VAL A 30 -8.17 -0.72 20.48
N ARG A 31 -7.44 -1.59 21.20
CA ARG A 31 -5.98 -1.52 21.23
C ARG A 31 -5.45 -2.19 19.96
N CYS A 32 -4.88 -1.39 19.07
CA CYS A 32 -4.16 -1.91 17.91
C CYS A 32 -2.76 -2.35 18.34
N SER A 33 -2.31 -3.52 17.87
CA SER A 33 -0.92 -3.93 18.06
C SER A 33 0.03 -3.02 17.27
N ALA A 34 1.31 -3.04 17.62
CA ALA A 34 2.33 -2.37 16.81
C ALA A 34 2.34 -2.88 15.37
N SER A 35 2.65 -1.99 14.43
CA SER A 35 2.93 -2.34 13.03
C SER A 35 4.23 -3.16 12.97
N ILE A 36 4.21 -4.28 12.26
CA ILE A 36 5.33 -5.22 12.17
C ILE A 36 5.50 -5.61 10.70
N PHE A 37 6.75 -5.69 10.23
CA PHE A 37 7.07 -6.30 8.94
C PHE A 37 8.23 -7.27 9.10
N THR A 38 7.93 -8.57 8.94
CA THR A 38 8.92 -9.64 8.97
C THR A 38 9.51 -9.84 7.57
N ARG A 39 10.78 -9.49 7.40
CA ARG A 39 11.46 -9.56 6.10
C ARG A 39 11.96 -10.95 5.77
N TYR A 40 11.05 -11.89 5.51
CA TYR A 40 11.41 -13.25 5.11
C TYR A 40 12.27 -13.32 3.83
N HIS A 41 12.24 -12.28 2.99
CA HIS A 41 13.13 -12.16 1.83
C HIS A 41 14.61 -11.96 2.19
N ASP A 42 14.91 -11.50 3.41
CA ASP A 42 16.27 -11.36 3.93
C ASP A 42 16.71 -12.59 4.74
N ALA A 43 15.81 -13.55 4.99
CA ALA A 43 16.10 -14.73 5.78
C ALA A 43 17.00 -15.72 5.02
N LYS A 44 17.92 -16.33 5.75
CA LYS A 44 18.77 -17.42 5.25
C LYS A 44 18.13 -18.76 5.58
N ASP A 45 18.34 -19.75 4.71
CA ASP A 45 18.00 -21.16 4.96
C ASP A 45 16.51 -21.45 5.24
N LEU A 46 15.60 -20.72 4.60
CA LEU A 46 14.17 -21.03 4.65
C LEU A 46 13.86 -22.36 3.94
N PRO A 47 12.96 -23.21 4.50
CA PRO A 47 12.48 -24.39 3.79
C PRO A 47 11.90 -24.01 2.42
N ALA A 48 12.17 -24.82 1.39
CA ALA A 48 11.75 -24.53 0.03
C ALA A 48 10.23 -24.31 -0.12
N ASN A 49 9.42 -24.93 0.75
CA ASN A 49 7.95 -24.85 0.78
C ASN A 49 7.40 -23.87 1.82
N PHE A 50 8.24 -23.08 2.50
CA PHE A 50 7.79 -22.10 3.47
C PHE A 50 7.25 -20.83 2.78
N ILE A 51 6.05 -20.39 3.17
CA ILE A 51 5.42 -19.16 2.70
C ILE A 51 4.76 -18.41 3.85
N ALA A 52 4.64 -17.08 3.72
CA ALA A 52 3.94 -16.22 4.68
C ALA A 52 3.17 -15.13 3.92
N ILE A 53 1.91 -14.89 4.27
CA ILE A 53 0.99 -13.96 3.59
C ILE A 53 0.09 -13.28 4.64
N GLY A 54 -0.36 -12.05 4.35
CA GLY A 54 -1.24 -11.30 5.25
C GLY A 54 -0.51 -10.89 6.53
N ASP A 55 -1.22 -10.96 7.66
CA ASP A 55 -0.72 -10.56 8.97
C ASP A 55 0.47 -11.40 9.48
N SER A 56 0.71 -12.58 8.89
CA SER A 56 1.86 -13.41 9.23
C SER A 56 3.18 -12.84 8.72
N ILE A 57 3.15 -11.99 7.69
CA ILE A 57 4.32 -11.28 7.17
C ILE A 57 4.32 -9.81 7.57
N MET A 58 3.16 -9.14 7.52
CA MET A 58 3.08 -7.71 7.77
C MET A 58 1.77 -7.33 8.45
N LYS A 59 1.87 -6.73 9.65
CA LYS A 59 0.76 -6.09 10.34
C LYS A 59 0.90 -4.58 10.17
N LEU A 60 -0.13 -3.95 9.64
CA LEU A 60 -0.17 -2.51 9.36
C LEU A 60 -1.03 -1.80 10.39
N ASN A 61 -0.84 -0.49 10.49
CA ASN A 61 -1.78 0.37 11.19
C ASN A 61 -3.15 0.30 10.46
N PRO A 62 -4.22 -0.19 11.12
CA PRO A 62 -5.50 -0.43 10.45
C PRO A 62 -6.20 0.84 9.96
N ILE A 63 -5.79 2.02 10.44
CA ILE A 63 -6.34 3.31 9.97
C ILE A 63 -6.22 3.51 8.46
N PHE A 64 -5.26 2.84 7.82
CA PHE A 64 -5.02 2.95 6.39
C PHE A 64 -5.82 1.93 5.55
N GLY A 65 -6.47 0.93 6.16
CA GLY A 65 -7.30 -0.04 5.43
C GLY A 65 -6.54 -0.94 4.44
N HIS A 66 -5.22 -1.09 4.55
CA HIS A 66 -4.41 -1.80 3.56
C HIS A 66 -4.20 -3.30 3.82
N GLY A 67 -4.67 -3.85 4.95
CA GLY A 67 -4.40 -5.25 5.34
C GLY A 67 -4.93 -6.28 4.33
N CYS A 68 -6.20 -6.17 3.94
CA CYS A 68 -6.81 -7.06 2.95
C CYS A 68 -6.11 -6.97 1.59
N THR A 69 -5.81 -5.76 1.13
CA THR A 69 -5.11 -5.54 -0.14
C THR A 69 -3.71 -6.14 -0.13
N GLN A 70 -2.98 -5.98 0.97
CA GLN A 70 -1.67 -6.60 1.18
C GLN A 70 -1.73 -8.13 1.12
N ALA A 71 -2.74 -8.74 1.75
CA ALA A 71 -2.94 -10.19 1.70
C ALA A 71 -3.21 -10.66 0.26
N VAL A 72 -4.11 -9.98 -0.46
CA VAL A 72 -4.44 -10.31 -1.86
C VAL A 72 -3.23 -10.17 -2.78
N LEU A 73 -2.42 -9.12 -2.62
CA LEU A 73 -1.18 -8.96 -3.38
C LEU A 73 -0.17 -10.09 -3.10
N GLY A 74 -0.12 -10.57 -1.85
CA GLY A 74 0.66 -11.76 -1.47
C GLY A 74 0.16 -13.02 -2.16
N VAL A 75 -1.16 -13.25 -2.20
CA VAL A 75 -1.77 -14.38 -2.93
C VAL A 75 -1.48 -14.29 -4.43
N ALA A 76 -1.56 -13.10 -5.04
CA ALA A 76 -1.24 -12.90 -6.44
C ALA A 76 0.25 -13.17 -6.75
N ALA A 77 1.16 -12.85 -5.82
CA ALA A 77 2.57 -13.24 -5.93
C ALA A 77 2.74 -14.77 -5.86
N LEU A 78 2.02 -15.42 -4.94
CA LEU A 78 2.05 -16.88 -4.80
C LEU A 78 1.58 -17.60 -6.07
N ASP A 79 0.43 -17.20 -6.62
CA ASP A 79 -0.12 -17.77 -7.87
C ASP A 79 0.88 -17.61 -9.03
N SER A 80 1.46 -16.41 -9.18
CA SER A 80 2.47 -16.15 -10.21
C SER A 80 3.70 -17.03 -10.07
N THR A 81 4.21 -17.22 -8.85
CA THR A 81 5.39 -18.05 -8.58
C THR A 81 5.09 -19.54 -8.75
N LEU A 82 3.92 -20.01 -8.31
CA LEU A 82 3.47 -21.38 -8.54
C LEU A 82 3.34 -21.69 -10.03
N ARG A 83 2.70 -20.81 -10.81
CA ARG A 83 2.62 -20.99 -12.27
C ARG A 83 3.99 -21.04 -12.91
N LYS A 84 4.93 -20.19 -12.52
CA LYS A 84 6.32 -20.24 -13.03
C LYS A 84 7.03 -21.54 -12.64
N ALA A 85 6.80 -22.04 -11.43
CA ALA A 85 7.40 -23.29 -10.95
C ALA A 85 6.78 -24.53 -11.61
N CYS A 86 5.49 -24.49 -11.95
CA CYS A 86 4.74 -25.61 -12.51
C CYS A 86 4.69 -25.64 -14.04
N CYS A 87 4.81 -24.48 -14.70
CA CYS A 87 4.84 -24.38 -16.16
C CYS A 87 6.27 -24.58 -16.68
N THR A 88 6.67 -25.84 -16.86
CA THR A 88 7.69 -26.21 -17.83
C THR A 88 7.09 -26.14 -19.25
N GLU A 89 7.93 -26.21 -20.30
CA GLU A 89 7.55 -26.04 -21.72
C GLU A 89 6.17 -26.60 -22.09
N VAL A 90 5.45 -25.94 -23.01
CA VAL A 90 4.10 -26.31 -23.45
C VAL A 90 4.01 -27.81 -23.76
N GLY A 91 3.25 -28.55 -22.95
CA GLY A 91 3.08 -30.01 -23.06
C GLY A 91 3.81 -30.84 -22.01
N SER A 92 4.67 -30.24 -21.19
CA SER A 92 5.34 -30.90 -20.07
C SER A 92 4.42 -31.08 -18.87
N LYS A 93 4.49 -32.24 -18.20
CA LYS A 93 3.80 -32.45 -16.91
C LYS A 93 4.46 -31.58 -15.85
N ALA A 94 3.65 -31.02 -14.94
CA ALA A 94 4.15 -30.29 -13.79
C ALA A 94 5.14 -31.17 -12.99
N PRO A 95 6.26 -30.59 -12.49
CA PRO A 95 7.21 -31.33 -11.69
C PRO A 95 6.54 -31.87 -10.41
N PRO A 96 6.95 -33.05 -9.91
CA PRO A 96 6.36 -33.66 -8.73
C PRO A 96 6.68 -32.92 -7.42
N PHE A 97 7.67 -32.02 -7.44
CA PHE A 97 8.12 -31.26 -6.28
C PHE A 97 8.33 -29.79 -6.64
N LEU A 98 8.16 -28.92 -5.64
CA LEU A 98 8.53 -27.50 -5.79
C LEU A 98 10.04 -27.36 -5.94
N PRO A 99 10.52 -26.40 -6.76
CA PRO A 99 11.94 -26.08 -6.85
C PRO A 99 12.53 -25.75 -5.48
N ALA A 100 13.80 -26.10 -5.24
CA ALA A 100 14.48 -25.83 -3.97
C ALA A 100 14.53 -24.33 -3.61
N ASN A 101 14.48 -23.47 -4.62
CA ASN A 101 14.46 -22.01 -4.51
C ASN A 101 13.05 -21.39 -4.47
N PHE A 102 11.98 -22.19 -4.43
CA PHE A 102 10.60 -21.69 -4.54
C PHE A 102 10.28 -20.61 -3.51
N SER A 103 10.54 -20.87 -2.22
CA SER A 103 10.29 -19.91 -1.14
C SER A 103 11.03 -18.59 -1.35
N ARG A 104 12.33 -18.66 -1.72
CA ARG A 104 13.14 -17.47 -2.03
C ARG A 104 12.53 -16.66 -3.17
N ASP A 105 12.17 -17.32 -4.27
CA ASP A 105 11.63 -16.66 -5.45
C ASP A 105 10.23 -16.08 -5.18
N PHE A 106 9.43 -16.75 -4.35
CA PHE A 106 8.16 -16.23 -3.83
C PHE A 106 8.37 -14.96 -3.00
N PHE A 107 9.25 -14.97 -2.00
CA PHE A 107 9.49 -13.80 -1.15
C PHE A 107 10.11 -12.63 -1.93
N ALA A 108 10.95 -12.90 -2.94
CA ALA A 108 11.44 -11.88 -3.86
C ALA A 108 10.31 -11.23 -4.67
N ALA A 109 9.40 -12.04 -5.22
CA ALA A 109 8.24 -11.55 -5.98
C ALA A 109 7.19 -10.85 -5.09
N GLN A 110 7.02 -11.30 -3.85
CA GLN A 110 6.09 -10.71 -2.89
C GLN A 110 6.60 -9.35 -2.41
N ARG A 111 7.90 -9.24 -2.10
CA ARG A 111 8.56 -8.01 -1.63
C ARG A 111 8.22 -6.82 -2.51
N THR A 112 8.39 -6.96 -3.84
CA THR A 112 8.16 -5.86 -4.79
C THR A 112 6.72 -5.34 -4.79
N LYS A 113 5.75 -6.13 -4.34
CA LYS A 113 4.34 -5.75 -4.26
C LYS A 113 3.94 -5.15 -2.91
N ILE A 114 4.48 -5.68 -1.81
CA ILE A 114 4.00 -5.33 -0.46
C ILE A 114 4.89 -4.32 0.28
N GLU A 115 6.18 -4.26 0.00
CA GLU A 115 7.11 -3.34 0.69
C GLU A 115 6.72 -1.86 0.52
N PRO A 116 6.25 -1.39 -0.65
CA PRO A 116 5.75 -0.01 -0.77
C PRO A 116 4.58 0.33 0.15
N ILE A 117 3.81 -0.67 0.62
CA ILE A 117 2.72 -0.46 1.57
C ILE A 117 3.32 -0.18 2.96
N TRP A 118 4.34 -0.94 3.35
CA TRP A 118 5.08 -0.73 4.60
C TRP A 118 5.67 0.68 4.65
N ASP A 119 6.45 1.04 3.62
CA ASP A 119 7.19 2.29 3.63
C ASP A 119 6.25 3.49 3.68
N THR A 120 5.17 3.48 2.92
CA THR A 120 4.24 4.59 2.87
C THR A 120 3.41 4.72 4.15
N THR A 121 2.97 3.62 4.75
CA THR A 121 2.24 3.67 6.03
C THR A 121 3.16 4.12 7.18
N LYS A 122 4.38 3.58 7.25
CA LYS A 122 5.41 3.97 8.21
C LYS A 122 5.78 5.46 8.11
N ILE A 123 6.02 5.95 6.88
CA ILE A 123 6.36 7.37 6.66
C ILE A 123 5.25 8.29 7.14
N VAL A 124 3.98 7.93 6.91
CA VAL A 124 2.83 8.72 7.37
C VAL A 124 2.72 8.66 8.90
N ASP A 125 2.88 7.50 9.51
CA ASP A 125 2.85 7.33 10.97
C ASP A 125 3.92 8.19 11.68
N TYR A 126 5.11 8.36 11.09
CA TYR A 126 6.16 9.25 11.63
C TYR A 126 5.77 10.74 11.65
N GLY A 127 4.66 11.12 11.01
CA GLY A 127 4.08 12.45 11.16
C GLY A 127 3.43 12.70 12.52
N LEU A 128 3.17 11.65 13.31
CA LEU A 128 2.54 11.76 14.63
C LEU A 128 3.61 11.78 15.74
N PRO A 129 3.54 12.74 16.69
CA PRO A 129 4.50 12.82 17.81
C PRO A 129 4.50 11.58 18.73
N THR A 130 3.41 10.82 18.72
CA THR A 130 3.22 9.62 19.54
C THR A 130 3.80 8.36 18.91
N THR A 131 4.25 8.41 17.66
CA THR A 131 4.80 7.24 16.97
C THR A 131 6.18 6.93 17.50
N VAL A 132 6.44 5.65 17.80
CA VAL A 132 7.78 5.16 18.12
C VAL A 132 8.45 4.72 16.82
N PRO A 133 9.52 5.40 16.36
CA PRO A 133 10.23 5.01 15.14
C PRO A 133 10.90 3.65 15.27
N ILE A 134 11.11 2.97 14.13
CA ILE A 134 11.92 1.76 14.14
C ILE A 134 13.39 2.09 14.47
N PRO A 135 14.17 1.16 15.04
CA PRO A 135 15.58 1.40 15.34
C PRO A 135 16.36 1.91 14.11
N GLY A 136 17.11 3.01 14.29
CA GLY A 136 17.87 3.66 13.22
C GLY A 136 17.11 4.74 12.44
N GLU A 137 15.81 4.90 12.67
CA GLU A 137 15.00 5.97 12.09
C GLU A 137 14.51 6.93 13.17
N SER A 138 13.95 8.07 12.74
CA SER A 138 13.40 9.08 13.63
C SER A 138 12.06 9.60 13.09
N LEU A 139 11.37 10.43 13.89
CA LEU A 139 10.17 11.12 13.41
C LEU A 139 10.45 12.04 12.21
N SER A 140 11.70 12.49 11.97
CA SER A 140 12.04 13.28 10.79
C SER A 140 12.30 12.44 9.54
N SER A 141 12.47 11.12 9.66
CA SER A 141 12.60 10.23 8.50
C SER A 141 11.40 10.37 7.58
N GLY A 142 11.64 10.62 6.29
CA GLY A 142 10.57 10.84 5.29
C GLY A 142 9.84 12.19 5.40
N ALA A 143 10.34 13.16 6.17
CA ALA A 143 9.67 14.47 6.33
C ALA A 143 9.40 15.19 5.00
N LEU A 144 10.34 15.12 4.04
CA LEU A 144 10.15 15.70 2.70
C LEU A 144 9.00 15.03 1.94
N ILE A 145 8.92 13.69 1.99
CA ILE A 145 7.84 12.93 1.36
C ILE A 145 6.50 13.28 2.01
N ARG A 146 6.44 13.37 3.34
CA ARG A 146 5.22 13.82 4.04
C ARG A 146 4.83 15.25 3.71
N TRP A 147 5.80 16.16 3.58
CA TRP A 147 5.55 17.52 3.14
C TRP A 147 4.93 17.52 1.74
N TYR A 148 5.54 16.77 0.80
CA TYR A 148 5.03 16.62 -0.55
C TYR A 148 3.60 16.07 -0.57
N GLN A 149 3.34 14.98 0.16
CA GLN A 149 2.02 14.35 0.25
C GLN A 149 0.95 15.31 0.77
N ARG A 150 1.26 16.13 1.78
CA ARG A 150 0.33 17.15 2.29
C ARG A 150 -0.02 18.18 1.21
N ARG A 151 0.98 18.67 0.48
CA ARG A 151 0.76 19.62 -0.63
C ARG A 151 0.00 18.98 -1.80
N PHE A 152 0.32 17.73 -2.11
CA PHE A 152 -0.36 16.95 -3.13
C PHE A 152 -1.85 16.72 -2.78
N GLN A 153 -2.17 16.45 -1.51
CA GLN A 153 -3.56 16.33 -1.06
C GLN A 153 -4.36 17.62 -1.25
N LEU A 154 -3.75 18.79 -1.13
CA LEU A 154 -4.42 20.05 -1.43
C LEU A 154 -4.71 20.20 -2.94
N LEU A 155 -3.75 19.79 -3.78
CA LEU A 155 -3.90 19.81 -5.25
C LEU A 155 -5.06 18.91 -5.72
N VAL A 156 -5.29 17.77 -5.06
CA VAL A 156 -6.36 16.81 -5.39
C VAL A 156 -7.75 17.45 -5.43
N PHE A 157 -8.01 18.48 -4.63
CA PHE A 157 -9.33 19.13 -4.59
C PHE A 157 -9.60 20.04 -5.80
N THR A 158 -8.56 20.48 -6.50
CA THR A 158 -8.65 21.47 -7.58
C THR A 158 -8.18 20.94 -8.93
N ASP A 159 -7.37 19.89 -8.96
CA ASP A 159 -6.75 19.35 -10.18
C ASP A 159 -7.27 17.94 -10.51
N LYS A 160 -7.75 17.78 -11.75
CA LYS A 160 -8.34 16.50 -12.22
C LYS A 160 -7.30 15.38 -12.26
N ASP A 161 -6.08 15.69 -12.70
CA ASP A 161 -5.03 14.69 -12.88
C ASP A 161 -4.53 14.19 -11.52
N ALA A 162 -4.35 15.09 -10.56
CA ALA A 162 -4.01 14.73 -9.18
C ALA A 162 -5.11 13.89 -8.53
N CYS A 163 -6.38 14.27 -8.73
CA CYS A 163 -7.54 13.52 -8.22
C CYS A 163 -7.61 12.11 -8.82
N SER A 164 -7.43 11.98 -10.14
CA SER A 164 -7.39 10.69 -10.81
C SER A 164 -6.21 9.83 -10.30
N ALA A 165 -5.01 10.41 -10.24
CA ALA A 165 -3.81 9.71 -9.80
C ALA A 165 -3.97 9.18 -8.36
N ILE A 166 -4.44 10.01 -7.43
CA ILE A 166 -4.61 9.55 -6.04
C ILE A 166 -5.68 8.47 -5.91
N TRP A 167 -6.77 8.56 -6.68
CA TRP A 167 -7.83 7.55 -6.67
C TRP A 167 -7.30 6.18 -7.09
N HIS A 168 -6.61 6.12 -8.24
CA HIS A 168 -6.05 4.87 -8.74
C HIS A 168 -4.99 4.30 -7.80
N VAL A 169 -4.11 5.15 -7.25
CA VAL A 169 -3.07 4.72 -6.33
C VAL A 169 -3.64 4.22 -5.00
N ARG A 170 -4.61 4.93 -4.41
CA ARG A 170 -5.28 4.49 -3.17
C ARG A 170 -6.11 3.24 -3.35
N SER A 171 -6.61 3.01 -4.56
CA SER A 171 -7.34 1.80 -4.95
C SER A 171 -6.42 0.66 -5.42
N PHE A 172 -5.09 0.85 -5.39
CA PHE A 172 -4.10 -0.12 -5.88
C PHE A 172 -4.27 -0.51 -7.36
N LEU A 173 -4.88 0.38 -8.15
CA LEU A 173 -5.04 0.25 -9.60
C LEU A 173 -3.83 0.84 -10.36
N ALA A 174 -2.98 1.59 -9.68
CA ALA A 174 -1.78 2.22 -10.21
C ALA A 174 -0.64 2.20 -9.17
N PRO A 175 0.63 2.21 -9.59
CA PRO A 175 1.76 2.27 -8.67
C PRO A 175 1.89 3.66 -8.03
N GLN A 176 2.43 3.72 -6.81
CA GLN A 176 2.54 4.98 -6.06
C GLN A 176 3.35 6.07 -6.77
N ILE A 177 4.27 5.68 -7.66
CA ILE A 177 5.10 6.60 -8.43
C ILE A 177 4.28 7.54 -9.34
N ASP A 178 3.06 7.17 -9.68
CA ASP A 178 2.17 7.99 -10.51
C ASP A 178 1.74 9.29 -9.81
N THR A 179 1.81 9.32 -8.47
CA THR A 179 1.58 10.56 -7.70
C THR A 179 2.75 11.53 -7.78
N ILE A 180 3.95 11.07 -8.14
CA ILE A 180 5.18 11.89 -8.25
C ILE A 180 5.67 12.05 -9.69
N GLN A 181 4.77 11.90 -10.67
CA GLN A 181 5.07 12.20 -12.06
C GLN A 181 5.49 13.68 -12.23
N PRO A 182 6.41 14.01 -13.17
CA PRO A 182 6.99 15.34 -13.27
C PRO A 182 5.97 16.48 -13.37
N SER A 183 4.88 16.28 -14.11
CA SER A 183 3.78 17.25 -14.25
C SER A 183 3.11 17.57 -12.91
N LEU A 184 2.77 16.55 -12.11
CA LEU A 184 2.16 16.72 -10.79
C LEU A 184 3.15 17.31 -9.79
N VAL A 185 4.42 16.93 -9.85
CA VAL A 185 5.47 17.54 -9.00
C VAL A 185 5.58 19.04 -9.27
N LEU A 186 5.62 19.46 -10.53
CA LEU A 186 5.65 20.89 -10.88
C LEU A 186 4.41 21.63 -10.36
N LYS A 187 3.21 21.05 -10.48
CA LYS A 187 1.98 21.62 -9.92
C LYS A 187 2.04 21.74 -8.39
N VAL A 188 2.58 20.75 -7.69
CA VAL A 188 2.78 20.79 -6.24
C VAL A 188 3.76 21.89 -5.84
N LEU A 189 4.88 22.01 -6.54
CA LEU A 189 5.86 23.08 -6.30
C LEU A 189 5.24 24.46 -6.56
N TRP A 190 4.43 24.60 -7.61
CA TRP A 190 3.70 25.83 -7.89
C TRP A 190 2.74 26.21 -6.76
N ILE A 191 1.97 25.26 -6.23
CA ILE A 191 1.11 25.49 -5.05
C ILE A 191 1.96 25.88 -3.83
N ALA A 192 3.10 25.24 -3.61
CA ALA A 192 3.97 25.56 -2.49
C ALA A 192 4.50 27.01 -2.55
N ILE A 193 4.76 27.53 -3.75
CA ILE A 193 5.22 28.91 -3.96
C ILE A 193 4.06 29.91 -3.83
N THR A 194 2.92 29.62 -4.45
CA THR A 194 1.78 30.54 -4.51
C THR A 194 0.96 30.57 -3.22
N HIS A 195 0.96 29.48 -2.46
CA HIS A 195 0.21 29.32 -1.22
C HIS A 195 1.08 28.72 -0.10
N PRO A 196 2.11 29.47 0.37
CA PRO A 196 3.12 28.93 1.29
C PRO A 196 2.54 28.51 2.64
N ASN A 197 1.43 29.11 3.06
CA ASN A 197 0.80 28.89 4.37
C ASN A 197 -0.30 27.80 4.39
N LEU A 198 -0.63 27.22 3.23
CA LEU A 198 -1.45 26.00 3.15
C LEU A 198 -0.55 24.76 3.32
#